data_AF-A0A7C3CZI1-F1
#
_entry.id   AF-A0A7C3CZI1-F1
#
_cell.length_a   1.000
_cell.length_b   1.000
_cell.length_c   1.000
_cell.angle_alpha   90.00
_cell.angle_beta   90.00
_cell.angle_gamma   90.00
#
_symmetry.space_group_name_H-M   'P 1'
#
loop_
_entity.id
_entity.type
_entity.pdbx_description
1 polymer ?
#
loop_
_entity_poly.entity_id
_entity_poly.type
_entity_poly.pdbx_seq_one_letter_code
_entity_poly.pdbx_strand_id
1 'polypeptide(L)'
;LLLREDNADIRLTETGRRLGLVDDARWAAFERKMEAIERERQRLAAICVHPRELGEDRRARYFPDGVSREVRALDLLRRPNIDYAGLLDILDEENRQDEQVVDQLEVQAKYAGYIERQRDEVARQQAQERLGLPENLDYANVRGLSAEVREKLSRQRPETIGQAARIPGMTPAAVSLLLVHLKKKRA
;
A
#
# COMPACT_ATOMS: atom_id res chain seq x y z
N LEU A 1 7.05 0.04 -3.13
CA LEU A 1 6.46 -1.30 -2.87
C LEU A 1 5.26 -1.56 -3.77
N LEU A 2 4.54 -0.52 -4.22
CA LEU A 2 3.51 -0.69 -5.25
C LEU A 2 4.07 -1.13 -6.61
N LEU A 3 5.21 -0.56 -7.04
CA LEU A 3 5.88 -0.95 -8.28
C LEU A 3 7.05 -1.88 -7.97
N ARG A 4 6.87 -3.18 -8.20
CA ARG A 4 7.93 -4.18 -8.11
C ARG A 4 7.91 -5.10 -9.33
N GLU A 5 8.98 -5.85 -9.53
CA GLU A 5 9.09 -6.84 -10.61
C GLU A 5 8.08 -7.98 -10.42
N ASP A 6 8.00 -8.52 -9.20
CA ASP A 6 7.16 -9.67 -8.80
C ASP A 6 5.65 -9.45 -8.98
N ASN A 7 5.20 -8.19 -9.07
CA ASN A 7 3.78 -7.83 -9.17
C ASN A 7 3.41 -7.11 -10.49
N ALA A 8 4.31 -7.12 -11.48
CA ALA A 8 4.09 -6.44 -12.75
C ALA A 8 2.88 -6.99 -13.52
N ASP A 9 2.70 -8.31 -13.49
CA ASP A 9 1.53 -9.00 -14.05
C ASP A 9 0.22 -8.54 -13.39
N ILE A 10 0.17 -8.47 -12.06
CA ILE A 10 -0.99 -7.98 -11.31
C ILE A 10 -1.34 -6.54 -11.70
N ARG A 11 -0.32 -5.71 -11.97
CA ARG A 11 -0.51 -4.30 -12.33
C ARG A 11 -0.91 -4.08 -13.79
N LEU A 12 -0.38 -4.88 -14.72
CA LEU A 12 -0.38 -4.55 -16.14
C LEU A 12 -1.15 -5.54 -17.02
N THR A 13 -1.34 -6.80 -16.60
CA THR A 13 -1.95 -7.84 -17.45
C THR A 13 -3.37 -7.47 -17.87
N GLU A 14 -4.19 -6.95 -16.95
CA GLU A 14 -5.54 -6.50 -17.28
C GLU A 14 -5.54 -5.35 -18.31
N THR A 15 -4.59 -4.41 -18.18
CA THR A 15 -4.43 -3.33 -19.16
C THR A 15 -4.00 -3.89 -20.51
N GLY A 16 -3.02 -4.80 -20.55
CA GLY A 16 -2.59 -5.47 -21.77
C GLY A 16 -3.72 -6.25 -22.44
N ARG A 17 -4.59 -6.89 -21.65
CA ARG A 17 -5.78 -7.59 -22.15
C ARG A 17 -6.78 -6.64 -22.80
N ARG A 18 -7.09 -5.50 -22.17
CA ARG A 18 -7.96 -4.46 -22.76
C ARG A 18 -7.40 -3.89 -24.05
N LEU A 19 -6.08 -3.85 -24.20
CA LEU A 19 -5.40 -3.39 -25.42
C LEU A 19 -5.20 -4.48 -26.48
N GLY A 20 -5.66 -5.72 -26.24
CA GLY A 20 -5.49 -6.84 -27.17
C GLY A 20 -4.07 -7.42 -27.25
N LEU A 21 -3.20 -7.07 -26.30
CA LEU A 21 -1.80 -7.52 -26.25
C LEU A 21 -1.60 -8.82 -25.44
N VAL A 22 -2.62 -9.24 -24.68
CA VAL A 22 -2.62 -10.46 -23.87
C VAL A 22 -3.60 -11.45 -24.46
N ASP A 23 -3.07 -12.60 -24.90
CA ASP A 23 -3.86 -13.71 -25.45
C ASP A 23 -4.68 -14.46 -24.38
N ASP A 24 -5.55 -15.35 -24.82
CA ASP A 24 -6.45 -16.10 -23.93
C ASP A 24 -5.70 -17.06 -23.01
N ALA A 25 -4.60 -17.66 -23.49
CA ALA A 25 -3.82 -18.60 -22.69
C ALA A 25 -3.14 -17.89 -21.51
N ARG A 26 -2.52 -16.73 -21.75
CA ARG A 26 -1.89 -15.90 -20.72
C ARG A 26 -2.93 -15.31 -19.78
N TRP A 27 -4.07 -14.87 -20.30
CA TRP A 27 -5.16 -14.37 -19.48
C TRP A 27 -5.67 -15.44 -18.51
N ALA A 28 -5.95 -16.65 -19.02
CA ALA A 28 -6.42 -17.75 -18.17
C ALA A 28 -5.38 -18.18 -17.12
N ALA A 29 -4.08 -18.15 -17.45
CA ALA A 29 -3.02 -18.40 -16.47
C ALA A 29 -2.98 -17.34 -15.37
N PHE A 30 -3.11 -16.06 -15.74
CA PHE A 30 -3.19 -14.96 -14.80
C PHE A 30 -4.41 -15.08 -13.87
N GLU A 31 -5.59 -15.37 -14.40
CA GLU A 31 -6.81 -15.57 -13.61
C GLU A 31 -6.67 -16.72 -12.60
N ARG A 32 -6.15 -17.88 -13.04
CA ARG A 32 -5.90 -19.01 -12.13
C ARG A 32 -4.95 -18.66 -10.99
N LYS A 33 -3.87 -17.92 -11.28
CA LYS A 33 -2.94 -17.45 -10.26
C LYS A 33 -3.63 -16.51 -9.27
N MET A 34 -4.37 -15.52 -9.77
CA MET A 34 -5.09 -14.55 -8.93
C MET A 34 -6.14 -15.22 -8.04
N GLU A 35 -6.88 -16.19 -8.58
CA GLU A 35 -7.86 -16.97 -7.82
C GLU A 35 -7.19 -17.82 -6.73
N ALA A 36 -6.07 -18.47 -7.04
CA ALA A 36 -5.32 -19.25 -6.07
C ALA A 36 -4.79 -18.39 -4.91
N ILE A 37 -4.24 -17.21 -5.22
CA ILE A 37 -3.80 -16.24 -4.20
C ILE A 37 -4.96 -15.84 -3.31
N GLU A 38 -6.09 -15.43 -3.89
CA GLU A 38 -7.22 -14.94 -3.13
C GLU A 38 -7.87 -16.04 -2.27
N ARG A 39 -8.00 -17.26 -2.81
CA ARG A 39 -8.51 -18.42 -2.07
C ARG A 39 -7.64 -18.75 -0.87
N GLU A 40 -6.33 -18.82 -1.04
CA GLU A 40 -5.42 -19.13 0.06
C GLU A 40 -5.38 -17.98 1.08
N ARG A 41 -5.38 -16.72 0.63
CA ARG A 41 -5.49 -15.55 1.50
C ARG A 41 -6.74 -15.62 2.38
N GLN A 42 -7.88 -15.96 1.80
CA GLN A 42 -9.15 -16.08 2.53
C GLN A 42 -9.10 -17.25 3.53
N ARG A 43 -8.56 -18.39 3.12
CA ARG A 43 -8.37 -19.56 4.00
C ARG A 43 -7.53 -19.18 5.22
N LEU A 44 -6.34 -18.61 5.02
CA LEU A 44 -5.44 -18.19 6.11
C LEU A 44 -6.03 -17.06 6.97
N ALA A 45 -6.87 -16.20 6.40
CA ALA A 45 -7.56 -15.15 7.16
C ALA A 45 -8.70 -15.67 8.03
N ALA A 46 -9.23 -16.87 7.74
CA ALA A 46 -10.30 -17.52 8.49
C ALA A 46 -9.76 -18.42 9.62
N ILE A 47 -8.50 -18.85 9.55
CA ILE A 47 -7.87 -19.70 10.56
C ILE A 47 -7.36 -18.86 11.72
N CYS A 48 -7.80 -19.18 12.94
CA CYS A 48 -7.25 -18.65 14.19
C CYS A 48 -6.25 -19.64 14.77
N VAL A 49 -5.05 -19.16 15.07
CA VAL A 49 -4.01 -19.93 15.75
C VAL A 49 -4.02 -19.54 17.23
N HIS A 50 -4.08 -20.55 18.08
CA HIS A 50 -3.95 -20.40 19.53
C HIS A 50 -2.55 -20.87 19.95
N PRO A 51 -1.58 -19.96 20.20
CA PRO A 51 -0.21 -20.38 20.50
C PRO A 51 -0.09 -21.28 21.75
N ARG A 52 -1.08 -21.19 22.66
CA ARG A 52 -1.21 -22.03 23.86
C ARG A 52 -1.55 -23.50 23.58
N GLU A 53 -2.04 -23.82 22.39
CA GLU A 53 -2.36 -25.18 21.97
C GLU A 53 -1.22 -25.82 21.17
N LEU A 54 -0.24 -25.01 20.73
CA LEU A 54 0.97 -25.52 20.08
C LEU A 54 1.85 -26.27 21.08
N GLY A 55 2.46 -27.36 20.63
CA GLY A 55 3.50 -28.08 21.38
C GLY A 55 4.69 -27.19 21.73
N GLU A 56 5.44 -27.57 22.78
CA GLU A 56 6.51 -26.74 23.34
C GLU A 56 7.57 -26.34 22.30
N ASP A 57 7.97 -27.28 21.43
CA ASP A 57 8.97 -27.02 20.37
C ASP A 57 8.50 -25.97 19.37
N ARG A 58 7.27 -26.11 18.83
CA ARG A 58 6.68 -25.15 17.89
C ARG A 58 6.48 -23.79 18.54
N ARG A 59 6.04 -23.76 19.81
CA ARG A 59 5.88 -22.51 20.56
C ARG A 59 7.22 -21.80 20.76
N ALA A 60 8.26 -22.51 21.20
CA ALA A 60 9.59 -21.94 21.40
C ALA A 60 10.18 -21.40 20.09
N ARG A 61 9.95 -22.10 18.97
CA ARG A 61 10.46 -21.72 17.64
C ARG A 61 9.78 -20.46 17.06
N TYR A 62 8.45 -20.43 17.06
CA TYR A 62 7.68 -19.40 16.36
C TYR A 62 7.18 -18.26 17.25
N PHE A 63 7.11 -18.49 18.56
CA PHE A 63 6.62 -17.55 19.57
C PHE A 63 7.60 -17.39 20.75
N PRO A 64 8.91 -17.11 20.52
CA PRO A 64 9.92 -17.05 21.57
C PRO A 64 9.64 -15.97 22.62
N ASP A 65 9.03 -14.84 22.22
CA ASP A 65 8.69 -13.73 23.11
C ASP A 65 7.40 -13.97 23.92
N GLY A 66 6.77 -15.14 23.78
CA GLY A 66 5.55 -15.51 24.48
C GLY A 66 4.33 -14.73 24.00
N VAL A 67 3.68 -15.20 22.93
CA VAL A 67 2.37 -14.64 22.53
C VAL A 67 1.26 -15.50 23.10
N SER A 68 0.46 -14.89 23.97
CA SER A 68 -0.62 -15.60 24.66
C SER A 68 -2.00 -15.39 24.03
N ARG A 69 -2.15 -14.46 23.07
CA ARG A 69 -3.42 -14.19 22.40
C ARG A 69 -3.54 -14.99 21.11
N GLU A 70 -4.77 -15.30 20.75
CA GLU A 70 -5.11 -15.81 19.43
C GLU A 70 -4.67 -14.82 18.33
N VAL A 71 -4.20 -15.36 17.21
CA VAL A 71 -3.75 -14.57 16.05
C VAL A 71 -4.22 -15.30 14.79
N ARG A 72 -4.66 -14.55 13.78
CA ARG A 72 -5.02 -15.15 12.48
C ARG A 72 -3.78 -15.67 11.77
N ALA A 73 -3.89 -16.81 11.09
CA ALA A 73 -2.75 -17.42 10.39
C ALA A 73 -2.11 -16.45 9.38
N LEU A 74 -2.92 -15.68 8.64
CA LEU A 74 -2.42 -14.66 7.71
C LEU A 74 -1.57 -13.57 8.39
N ASP A 75 -1.91 -13.19 9.63
CA ASP A 75 -1.16 -12.17 10.37
C ASP A 75 0.20 -12.69 10.87
N LEU A 76 0.37 -14.00 10.99
CA LEU A 76 1.65 -14.60 11.36
C LEU A 76 2.72 -14.40 10.29
N LEU A 77 2.34 -14.38 9.00
CA LEU A 77 3.26 -14.08 7.88
C LEU A 77 3.83 -12.66 7.91
N ARG A 78 3.27 -11.77 8.75
CA ARG A 78 3.84 -10.43 8.99
C ARG A 78 5.06 -10.48 9.89
N ARG A 79 5.27 -11.58 10.62
CA ARG A 79 6.41 -11.75 11.52
C ARG A 79 7.65 -12.13 10.72
N PRO A 80 8.82 -11.51 11.01
CA PRO A 80 10.02 -11.75 10.23
C PRO A 80 10.55 -13.19 10.35
N ASN A 81 10.19 -13.91 11.41
CA ASN A 81 10.62 -15.28 11.67
C ASN A 81 9.64 -16.36 11.17
N ILE A 82 8.57 -15.98 10.47
CA ILE A 82 7.55 -16.91 9.97
C ILE A 82 7.37 -16.70 8.46
N ASP A 83 7.77 -17.71 7.70
CA ASP A 83 7.46 -17.90 6.29
C ASP A 83 6.25 -18.83 6.13
N TYR A 84 5.81 -19.05 4.89
CA TYR A 84 4.67 -19.91 4.58
C TYR A 84 4.90 -21.36 5.00
N ALA A 85 6.12 -21.87 4.85
CA ALA A 85 6.48 -23.20 5.33
C ALA A 85 6.37 -23.32 6.86
N GLY A 86 6.84 -22.31 7.59
CA GLY A 86 6.68 -22.22 9.04
C GLY A 86 5.21 -22.07 9.44
N LEU A 87 4.40 -21.37 8.65
CA LEU A 87 2.96 -21.30 8.88
C LEU A 87 2.29 -22.67 8.74
N LEU A 88 2.65 -23.45 7.72
CA LEU A 88 2.16 -24.81 7.55
C LEU A 88 2.55 -25.72 8.73
N ASP A 89 3.78 -25.62 9.23
CA ASP A 89 4.22 -26.36 10.43
C ASP A 89 3.41 -25.94 11.68
N ILE A 90 3.13 -24.65 11.85
CA ILE A 90 2.26 -24.16 12.94
C ILE A 90 0.84 -24.74 12.85
N LEU A 91 0.31 -24.87 11.63
CA LEU A 91 -1.04 -25.37 11.36
C LEU A 91 -1.12 -26.90 11.32
N ASP A 92 0.00 -27.61 11.37
CA ASP A 92 0.09 -29.07 11.16
C ASP A 92 -0.45 -29.51 9.80
N GLU A 93 -0.16 -28.73 8.76
CA GLU A 93 -0.63 -28.97 7.38
C GLU A 93 0.52 -29.25 6.42
N GLU A 94 0.27 -30.09 5.40
CA GLU A 94 1.22 -30.35 4.31
C GLU A 94 0.82 -29.69 2.99
N ASN A 95 -0.27 -28.91 2.98
CA ASN A 95 -0.83 -28.34 1.76
C ASN A 95 0.07 -27.25 1.16
N ARG A 96 0.85 -27.64 0.14
CA ARG A 96 1.73 -26.71 -0.58
C ARG A 96 1.00 -26.07 -1.75
N GLN A 97 0.97 -24.73 -1.75
CA GLN A 97 0.55 -23.94 -2.90
C GLN A 97 1.72 -23.79 -3.89
N ASP A 98 1.40 -23.30 -5.09
CA ASP A 98 2.41 -22.87 -6.07
C ASP A 98 3.33 -21.80 -5.48
N GLU A 99 4.62 -21.86 -5.81
CA GLU A 99 5.64 -20.91 -5.35
C GLU A 99 5.25 -19.46 -5.63
N GLN A 100 4.67 -19.17 -6.81
CA GLN A 100 4.22 -17.82 -7.15
C GLN A 100 3.08 -17.32 -6.27
N VAL A 101 2.24 -18.23 -5.77
CA VAL A 101 1.15 -17.91 -4.83
C VAL A 101 1.72 -17.62 -3.45
N VAL A 102 2.63 -18.48 -2.99
CA VAL A 102 3.33 -18.36 -1.70
C VAL A 102 4.08 -17.04 -1.61
N ASP A 103 4.94 -16.76 -2.59
CA ASP A 103 5.73 -15.53 -2.65
C ASP A 103 4.83 -14.29 -2.61
N GLN A 104 3.76 -14.31 -3.39
CA GLN A 104 2.85 -13.18 -3.47
C GLN A 104 2.13 -12.93 -2.14
N LEU A 105 1.72 -13.98 -1.42
CA LEU A 105 1.09 -13.90 -0.11
C LEU A 105 2.06 -13.39 0.96
N GLU A 106 3.27 -13.94 1.02
CA GLU A 106 4.28 -13.49 1.97
C GLU A 106 4.63 -12.03 1.79
N VAL A 107 4.88 -11.63 0.55
CA VAL A 107 5.24 -10.25 0.22
C VAL A 107 4.05 -9.33 0.52
N GLN A 108 2.81 -9.73 0.23
CA GLN A 108 1.64 -8.93 0.59
C GLN A 108 1.48 -8.79 2.11
N ALA A 109 1.66 -9.86 2.87
CA ALA A 109 1.54 -9.84 4.32
C ALA A 109 2.64 -8.97 4.95
N LYS A 110 3.92 -9.27 4.66
CA LYS A 110 5.10 -8.58 5.21
C LYS A 110 5.07 -7.08 4.94
N TYR A 111 4.59 -6.67 3.76
CA TYR A 111 4.56 -5.27 3.36
C TYR A 111 3.18 -4.60 3.46
N ALA A 112 2.15 -5.25 3.99
CA ALA A 112 0.77 -4.76 4.01
C ALA A 112 0.67 -3.31 4.52
N GLY A 113 1.22 -3.02 5.71
CA GLY A 113 1.15 -1.68 6.30
C GLY A 113 1.90 -0.61 5.51
N TYR A 114 3.03 -0.98 4.89
CA TYR A 114 3.75 -0.05 4.02
C TYR A 114 3.02 0.19 2.70
N ILE A 115 2.39 -0.85 2.14
CA ILE A 115 1.59 -0.77 0.92
C ILE A 115 0.35 0.11 1.16
N GLU A 116 -0.36 -0.09 2.27
CA GLU A 116 -1.49 0.76 2.66
C GLU A 116 -1.07 2.22 2.80
N ARG A 117 0.02 2.49 3.53
CA ARG A 117 0.56 3.84 3.65
C ARG A 117 0.92 4.47 2.29
N GLN A 118 1.56 3.70 1.40
CA GLN A 118 1.87 4.18 0.05
C GLN A 118 0.61 4.47 -0.77
N ARG A 119 -0.44 3.65 -0.64
CA ARG A 119 -1.74 3.91 -1.29
C ARG A 119 -2.37 5.20 -0.80
N ASP A 120 -2.34 5.46 0.51
CA ASP A 120 -2.85 6.70 1.10
C ASP A 120 -2.06 7.93 0.66
N GLU A 121 -0.74 7.81 0.54
CA GLU A 121 0.13 8.86 0.01
C GLU A 121 -0.21 9.16 -1.46
N VAL A 122 -0.36 8.13 -2.30
CA VAL A 122 -0.75 8.28 -3.71
C VAL A 122 -2.13 8.91 -3.85
N ALA A 123 -3.12 8.45 -3.07
CA ALA A 123 -4.47 8.99 -3.10
C ALA A 123 -4.50 10.48 -2.71
N ARG A 124 -3.75 10.87 -1.67
CA ARG A 124 -3.61 12.27 -1.27
C ARG A 124 -2.95 13.11 -2.37
N GLN A 125 -1.90 12.60 -3.00
CA GLN A 125 -1.23 13.30 -4.09
C GLN A 125 -2.18 13.50 -5.28
N GLN A 126 -2.91 12.47 -5.70
CA GLN A 126 -3.90 12.56 -6.78
C GLN A 126 -5.01 13.57 -6.46
N ALA A 127 -5.47 13.62 -5.21
CA ALA A 127 -6.44 14.63 -4.78
C ALA A 127 -5.87 16.05 -4.89
N GLN A 128 -4.60 16.25 -4.53
CA GLN A 128 -3.92 17.55 -4.65
C GLN A 128 -3.71 17.97 -6.11
N GLU A 129 -3.42 17.03 -7.03
CA GLU A 129 -3.33 17.32 -8.47
C GLU A 129 -4.64 17.87 -9.03
N ARG A 130 -5.78 17.44 -8.50
CA ARG A 130 -7.12 17.87 -8.95
C ARG A 130 -7.63 19.10 -8.21
N LEU A 131 -6.98 19.49 -7.12
CA LEU A 131 -7.44 20.60 -6.30
C LEU A 131 -6.97 21.93 -6.88
N GLY A 132 -7.87 22.58 -7.63
CA GLY A 132 -7.62 23.86 -8.26
C GLY A 132 -7.36 25.00 -7.28
N LEU A 133 -6.40 25.84 -7.64
CA LEU A 133 -6.12 27.14 -7.03
C LEU A 133 -6.82 28.23 -7.85
N PRO A 134 -7.48 29.22 -7.20
CA PRO A 134 -8.05 30.35 -7.93
C PRO A 134 -6.95 31.12 -8.68
N GLU A 135 -7.19 31.45 -9.96
CA GLU A 135 -6.21 32.17 -10.80
C GLU A 135 -5.79 33.54 -10.22
N ASN A 136 -6.73 34.18 -9.50
CA ASN A 136 -6.56 35.47 -8.85
C ASN A 136 -6.21 35.35 -7.36
N LEU A 137 -5.72 34.20 -6.90
CA LEU A 137 -5.30 34.04 -5.51
C LEU A 137 -4.12 34.96 -5.18
N ASP A 138 -4.35 35.90 -4.27
CA ASP A 138 -3.29 36.70 -3.68
C ASP A 138 -2.57 35.92 -2.57
N TYR A 139 -1.38 35.41 -2.87
CA TYR A 139 -0.54 34.66 -1.93
C TYR A 139 -0.02 35.49 -0.76
N ALA A 140 -0.06 36.83 -0.83
CA ALA A 140 0.27 37.69 0.31
C ALA A 140 -0.72 37.52 1.47
N ASN A 141 -1.96 37.15 1.16
CA ASN A 141 -3.02 36.91 2.16
C ASN A 141 -2.97 35.52 2.79
N VAL A 142 -2.08 34.63 2.34
CA VAL A 142 -1.89 33.31 2.94
C VAL A 142 -0.95 33.44 4.13
N ARG A 143 -1.53 33.50 5.33
CA ARG A 143 -0.80 33.64 6.59
C ARG A 143 0.20 32.50 6.78
N GLY A 144 1.40 32.82 7.24
CA GLY A 144 2.46 31.85 7.56
C GLY A 144 3.37 31.46 6.39
N LEU A 145 3.06 31.83 5.14
CA LEU A 145 4.01 31.62 4.04
C LEU A 145 5.23 32.53 4.20
N SER A 146 6.43 32.00 3.97
CA SER A 146 7.65 32.80 3.91
C SER A 146 7.65 33.71 2.67
N ALA A 147 8.48 34.76 2.69
CA ALA A 147 8.61 35.67 1.55
C ALA A 147 9.05 34.92 0.28
N GLU A 148 10.04 34.02 0.39
CA GLU A 148 10.53 33.20 -0.73
C GLU A 148 9.42 32.32 -1.33
N VAL A 149 8.60 31.67 -0.50
CA VAL A 149 7.52 30.82 -0.99
C VAL A 149 6.43 31.66 -1.67
N ARG A 150 6.07 32.81 -1.12
CA ARG A 150 5.10 33.73 -1.75
C ARG A 150 5.61 34.22 -3.09
N GLU A 151 6.88 34.57 -3.19
CA GLU A 151 7.51 35.00 -4.45
C GLU A 151 7.43 33.89 -5.50
N LYS A 152 7.82 32.67 -5.13
CA LYS A 152 7.75 31.50 -6.02
C LYS A 152 6.34 31.23 -6.51
N LEU A 153 5.35 31.22 -5.61
CA LEU A 153 3.94 31.00 -5.97
C LEU A 153 3.39 32.12 -6.86
N SER A 154 3.73 33.37 -6.56
CA SER A 154 3.27 34.54 -7.33
C SER A 154 3.87 34.58 -8.73
N ARG A 155 5.12 34.11 -8.88
CA ARG A 155 5.83 34.02 -10.16
C ARG A 155 5.35 32.84 -11.01
N GLN A 156 5.18 31.67 -10.40
CA GLN A 156 4.85 30.44 -11.15
C GLN A 156 3.35 30.24 -11.36
N ARG A 157 2.49 30.87 -10.53
CA ARG A 157 1.02 30.83 -10.65
C ARG A 157 0.48 29.40 -10.89
N PRO A 158 0.76 28.45 -9.98
CA PRO A 158 0.28 27.08 -10.16
C PRO A 158 -1.25 27.03 -10.17
N GLU A 159 -1.81 26.24 -11.09
CA GLU A 159 -3.24 26.00 -11.26
C GLU A 159 -3.79 25.04 -10.20
N THR A 160 -2.94 24.19 -9.63
CA THR A 160 -3.35 23.17 -8.65
C THR A 160 -2.41 23.09 -7.45
N ILE A 161 -2.91 22.56 -6.33
CA ILE A 161 -2.08 22.32 -5.14
C ILE A 161 -0.95 21.33 -5.46
N GLY A 162 -1.22 20.31 -6.26
CA GLY A 162 -0.21 19.35 -6.70
C GLY A 162 0.92 20.01 -7.48
N GLN A 163 0.58 20.93 -8.40
CA GLN A 163 1.57 21.72 -9.11
C GLN A 163 2.37 22.62 -8.17
N ALA A 164 1.70 23.30 -7.23
CA ALA A 164 2.37 24.12 -6.21
C ALA A 164 3.36 23.32 -5.36
N ALA A 165 3.01 22.08 -4.99
CA ALA A 165 3.85 21.20 -4.18
C ALA A 165 5.15 20.77 -4.88
N ARG A 166 5.17 20.73 -6.21
CA ARG A 166 6.37 20.38 -7.01
C ARG A 166 7.33 21.55 -7.23
N ILE A 167 6.96 22.77 -6.83
CA ILE A 167 7.81 23.94 -7.01
C ILE A 167 9.11 23.77 -6.20
N PRO A 168 10.30 23.96 -6.79
CA PRO A 168 11.57 23.82 -6.07
C PRO A 168 11.65 24.72 -4.83
N GLY A 169 11.96 24.11 -3.68
CA GLY A 169 11.98 24.78 -2.38
C GLY A 169 10.61 25.06 -1.77
N MET A 170 9.54 24.41 -2.29
CA MET A 170 8.28 24.31 -1.59
C MET A 170 8.42 23.36 -0.39
N THR A 171 7.77 23.69 0.72
CA THR A 171 7.77 22.86 1.94
C THR A 171 6.39 22.24 2.19
N PRO A 172 6.31 21.08 2.86
CA PRO A 172 5.02 20.50 3.27
C PRO A 172 4.17 21.45 4.13
N ALA A 173 4.82 22.28 4.95
CA ALA A 173 4.16 23.31 5.74
C ALA A 173 3.48 24.37 4.85
N ALA A 174 4.17 24.86 3.82
CA ALA A 174 3.60 25.82 2.88
C ALA A 174 2.38 25.27 2.11
N VAL A 175 2.48 24.02 1.62
CA VAL A 175 1.34 23.32 0.99
C VAL A 175 0.17 23.20 1.95
N SER A 176 0.43 22.90 3.22
CA SER A 176 -0.61 22.82 4.26
C SER A 176 -1.29 24.18 4.50
N LEU A 177 -0.53 25.27 4.50
CA LEU A 177 -1.08 26.62 4.65
C LEU A 177 -1.99 27.01 3.47
N LEU A 178 -1.62 26.62 2.24
CA LEU A 178 -2.47 26.79 1.06
C LEU A 178 -3.78 26.00 1.19
N LEU A 179 -3.71 24.73 1.59
CA LEU A 179 -4.88 23.88 1.81
C LEU A 179 -5.84 24.46 2.86
N VAL A 180 -5.31 24.95 3.98
CA VAL A 180 -6.11 25.59 5.04
C VAL A 180 -6.75 26.87 4.53
N HIS A 181 -6.02 27.70 3.78
CA HIS A 181 -6.55 28.93 3.19
C HIS A 181 -7.70 28.66 2.22
N LEU A 182 -7.56 27.65 1.34
CA LEU A 182 -8.62 27.23 0.43
C LEU A 182 -9.86 26.72 1.17
N LYS A 183 -9.68 25.92 2.22
CA LYS A 183 -10.79 25.42 3.03
C LYS A 183 -11.56 26.55 3.71
N LYS A 184 -10.85 27.58 4.21
CA LYS A 184 -11.47 28.75 4.86
C LYS A 184 -12.26 29.63 3.89
N LYS A 185 -11.85 29.73 2.62
CA LYS A 185 -12.60 30.50 1.60
C LYS A 185 -13.81 29.76 1.03
N ARG A 186 -13.87 28.44 1.17
CA ARG A 186 -15.00 27.61 0.73
C ARG A 186 -16.08 27.43 1.80
N ALA A 187 -15.79 27.75 3.06
CA ALA A 187 -16.71 27.76 4.18
C ALA A 187 -17.30 29.17 4.35
#